data_AF-A0A2N0TPH8-F1
#
_entry.id   AF-A0A2N0TPH8-F1
#
_cell.length_a   1.000
_cell.length_b   1.000
_cell.length_c   1.000
_cell.angle_alpha   90.00
_cell.angle_beta   90.00
_cell.angle_gamma   90.00
#
_symmetry.space_group_name_H-M   'P 1'
#
loop_
_entity.id
_entity.type
_entity.pdbx_description
1 polymer ?
#
loop_
_entity_poly.entity_id
_entity_poly.type
_entity_poly.pdbx_seq_one_letter_code
_entity_poly.pdbx_strand_id
1 'polypeptide(L)' 'MNNDQLEGKWKQVRGQFKQKYGDVTDDDTTYSEGKFDEMLGRLQERTGKTKEELKREIDSM' A
#
# COMPACT_ATOMS: atom_id res chain seq x y z
N MET A 1 14.44 1.95 -2.06
CA MET A 1 14.11 1.81 -0.64
C MET A 1 14.09 0.33 -0.24
N ASN A 2 14.38 0.02 1.02
CA ASN A 2 14.16 -1.33 1.58
C ASN A 2 12.70 -1.50 2.00
N ASN A 3 12.26 -2.76 2.11
CA ASN A 3 10.86 -3.09 2.40
C ASN A 3 10.39 -2.55 3.76
N ASP A 4 11.25 -2.59 4.79
CA ASP A 4 10.97 -2.05 6.12
C ASP A 4 10.67 -0.55 6.13
N GLN A 5 11.35 0.23 5.28
CA GLN A 5 11.12 1.67 5.16
C GLN A 5 9.78 1.97 4.49
N LEU A 6 9.45 1.21 3.44
CA LEU A 6 8.14 1.29 2.78
C LEU A 6 7.00 0.91 3.71
N GLU A 7 7.18 -0.12 4.53
CA GLU A 7 6.22 -0.53 5.56
C GLU A 7 6.00 0.55 6.62
N GLY A 8 7.07 1.16 7.12
CA GLY A 8 6.99 2.27 8.06
C GLY A 8 6.25 3.46 7.45
N LYS A 9 6.57 3.80 6.20
CA LYS A 9 5.93 4.88 5.46
C LYS A 9 4.45 4.60 5.18
N TRP A 10 4.12 3.37 4.79
CA TRP A 10 2.75 2.93 4.56
C TRP A 10 1.85 3.21 5.77
N LYS A 11 2.33 2.94 6.99
CA LYS A 11 1.56 3.24 8.22
C LYS A 11 1.21 4.72 8.35
N GLN A 12 2.03 5.63 7.82
CA GLN A 12 1.79 7.07 7.83
C GLN A 12 0.87 7.49 6.68
N VAL A 13 1.05 6.94 5.48
CA VAL A 13 0.36 7.41 4.26
C VAL A 13 -0.93 6.65 3.94
N ARG A 14 -1.21 5.48 4.55
CA ARG A 14 -2.38 4.65 4.23
C ARG A 14 -3.71 5.41 4.27
N GLY A 15 -3.86 6.37 5.19
CA GLY A 15 -5.08 7.17 5.30
C GLY A 15 -5.31 8.04 4.07
N GLN A 16 -4.25 8.72 3.61
CA GLN A 16 -4.27 9.51 2.38
C GLN A 16 -4.43 8.62 1.15
N PHE A 17 -3.78 7.46 1.15
CA PHE A 17 -3.91 6.48 0.09
C PHE A 17 -5.37 6.02 -0.07
N LYS A 18 -6.07 5.69 1.01
CA LYS A 18 -7.50 5.35 0.98
C LYS A 18 -8.38 6.50 0.51
N GLN A 19 -8.06 7.75 0.88
CA GLN A 19 -8.79 8.91 0.38
C GLN A 19 -8.61 9.11 -1.13
N LYS A 20 -7.42 8.81 -1.64
CA LYS A 20 -7.10 8.88 -3.07
C LYS A 20 -7.78 7.77 -3.87
N TYR A 21 -7.82 6.56 -3.31
CA TYR A 21 -8.45 5.39 -3.92
C TYR A 21 -9.72 5.03 -3.13
N GLY A 22 -10.84 5.64 -3.49
CA GLY A 22 -12.13 5.44 -2.80
C GLY A 22 -12.61 3.99 -2.74
N ASP A 23 -12.10 3.12 -3.64
CA ASP A 23 -12.40 1.69 -3.67
C ASP A 23 -11.52 0.83 -2.74
N VAL A 24 -10.50 1.43 -2.11
CA VAL A 24 -9.59 0.73 -1.19
C VAL A 24 -10.14 0.78 0.23
N THR A 25 -10.38 -0.39 0.83
CA THR A 25 -10.96 -0.51 2.17
C THR A 25 -9.89 -0.61 3.25
N ASP A 26 -10.28 -0.54 4.53
CA ASP A 26 -9.33 -0.74 5.63
C ASP A 26 -8.65 -2.12 5.54
N ASP A 27 -9.39 -3.17 5.18
CA ASP A 27 -8.88 -4.53 5.07
C ASP A 27 -7.75 -4.63 4.03
N ASP A 28 -7.95 -3.99 2.87
CA ASP A 28 -6.97 -3.95 1.78
C ASP A 28 -5.68 -3.19 2.17
N THR A 29 -5.72 -2.33 3.21
CA THR A 29 -4.56 -1.55 3.66
C THR A 29 -3.89 -2.09 4.91
N THR A 30 -4.48 -3.10 5.54
CA THR A 30 -3.93 -3.75 6.72
C THR A 30 -3.14 -4.99 6.33
N TYR A 31 -2.04 -5.24 7.04
CA TYR A 31 -1.20 -6.42 6.83
C TYR A 31 -0.58 -6.86 8.16
N SER A 32 -0.34 -8.15 8.29
CA SER A 32 0.48 -8.70 9.36
C SER A 32 1.96 -8.60 8.98
N GLU A 33 2.85 -8.58 9.96
CA GLU A 33 4.30 -8.54 9.74
C GLU A 33 4.75 -9.65 8.75
N GLY A 34 5.58 -9.28 7.78
CA GLY A 34 6.01 -10.18 6.70
C GLY A 34 5.00 -10.37 5.56
N LYS A 35 3.76 -9.84 5.66
CA LYS A 35 2.72 -9.93 4.61
C LYS A 35 2.53 -8.66 3.79
N PHE A 36 3.48 -7.73 3.82
CA PHE A 36 3.38 -6.48 3.06
C PHE A 36 3.24 -6.71 1.55
N ASP A 37 3.92 -7.70 0.99
CA ASP A 37 3.83 -8.01 -0.44
C ASP A 37 2.47 -8.62 -0.84
N GLU A 38 1.81 -9.34 0.08
CA GLU A 38 0.45 -9.85 -0.11
C GLU A 38 -0.56 -8.68 -0.13
N MET A 39 -0.40 -7.73 0.78
CA MET A 39 -1.22 -6.51 0.83
C MET A 39 -1.08 -5.68 -0.46
N LEU A 40 0.15 -5.53 -0.97
CA LEU A 40 0.37 -4.89 -2.28
C LEU A 40 -0.32 -5.66 -3.43
N GLY A 41 -0.45 -6.98 -3.33
CA GLY A 41 -1.23 -7.77 -4.29
C GLY A 41 -2.72 -7.41 -4.28
N ARG A 42 -3.33 -7.29 -3.10
CA ARG A 42 -4.73 -6.86 -2.95
C ARG A 42 -4.93 -5.44 -3.47
N LEU A 43 -4.01 -4.53 -3.14
CA LEU A 43 -4.04 -3.17 -3.66
C LEU A 43 -3.92 -3.13 -5.18
N GLN A 44 -3.11 -4.02 -5.79
CA GLN A 44 -3.02 -4.12 -7.24
C GLN A 44 -4.38 -4.52 -7.85
N GLU A 45 -5.11 -5.47 -7.26
CA GLU A 45 -6.44 -5.85 -7.71
C GLU A 45 -7.47 -4.71 -7.57
N ARG A 46 -7.38 -3.93 -6.49
CA ARG A 46 -8.30 -2.80 -6.23
C ARG A 46 -8.02 -1.57 -7.08
N THR A 47 -6.75 -1.21 -7.22
CA THR A 47 -6.32 0.03 -7.87
C THR A 47 -6.01 -0.14 -9.36
N GLY A 48 -5.85 -1.39 -9.82
CA GLY A 48 -5.39 -1.72 -11.18
C GLY A 48 -3.91 -1.42 -11.42
N LYS A 49 -3.15 -1.00 -10.40
CA LYS A 49 -1.74 -0.63 -10.51
C LYS A 49 -0.82 -1.80 -10.23
N THR A 50 0.36 -1.79 -10.83
CA THR A 50 1.40 -2.76 -10.50
C THR A 50 1.96 -2.55 -9.09
N LYS A 51 2.47 -3.62 -8.45
CA LYS A 51 3.18 -3.51 -7.16
C LYS A 51 4.30 -2.46 -7.18
N GLU A 52 4.99 -2.29 -8.30
CA GLU A 52 6.06 -1.29 -8.41
C GLU A 52 5.53 0.15 -8.40
N GLU A 53 4.43 0.41 -9.10
CA GLU A 53 3.76 1.72 -9.06
C GLU A 53 3.23 2.03 -7.67
N LEU A 54 2.64 1.04 -7.00
CA LEU A 54 2.18 1.17 -5.62
C LEU A 54 3.35 1.49 -4.68
N LYS A 55 4.47 0.75 -4.77
CA LYS A 55 5.67 1.02 -3.99
C LYS A 55 6.21 2.43 -4.25
N ARG A 56 6.29 2.86 -5.51
CA ARG A 56 6.70 4.23 -5.88
C ARG A 56 5.75 5.29 -5.34
N GLU A 57 4.45 5.03 -5.37
CA GLU A 57 3.45 5.96 -4.89
C GLU A 57 3.50 6.12 -3.38
N ILE A 58 3.59 5.01 -2.65
CA ILE A 58 3.81 4.98 -1.20
C ILE A 58 5.11 5.72 -0.86
N ASP A 59 6.17 5.54 -1.65
CA ASP A 59 7.43 6.26 -1.50
C ASP A 59 7.33 7.76 -1.86
N SER A 60 6.39 8.17 -2.69
CA SER A 60 6.22 9.56 -3.09
C SER A 60 5.30 10.38 -2.19
N MET A 61 4.44 9.72 -1.41
CA MET A 61 3.52 10.35 -0.44
C MET A 61 4.25 10.85 0.81
#